data_AF-A0A8C8VU76-F1
#
_entry.id   AF-A0A8C8VU76-F1
#
_cell.length_a   1.000
_cell.length_b   1.000
_cell.length_c   1.000
_cell.angle_alpha   90.00
_cell.angle_beta   90.00
_cell.angle_gamma   90.00
#
_symmetry.space_group_name_H-M   'P 1'
#
loop_
_entity.id
_entity.type
_entity.pdbx_description
1 polymer ?
#
loop_
_entity_poly.entity_id
_entity_poly.type
_entity_poly.pdbx_seq_one_letter_code
_entity_poly.pdbx_strand_id
1 'polypeptide(L)'
;MWDQRLVRLALLQQLRAVYGIKVKGGRGQCDRRRHETAATEIRGKIFGVPFNSLPHSVVPEYGHIPSFLVDACTSLEEHIHTEGLFRKSGSVIRLKALKSKLDHGEACLSSALPCDVAGLLKQFFRELPEPVLPADLHEALFKAQQLGAEEKNQATLLLSCLVANPTADILRYFFNFLKNVSLRASENKMDSSNLAVIFAPNLLQTSEGHEKMSANTEKKLRLKAYFRCWFSVVSVHGHLASLLLALDGAEDHSGKHE
;
A
#
# COMPACT_ATOMS: atom_id res chain seq x y z
N MET A 1 8.22 -24.96 -7.33
CA MET A 1 7.77 -23.65 -7.87
C MET A 1 6.46 -23.80 -8.65
N TRP A 2 5.35 -23.27 -8.12
CA TRP A 2 4.02 -23.34 -8.76
C TRP A 2 3.89 -22.31 -9.89
N ASP A 3 3.11 -22.62 -10.94
CA ASP A 3 2.79 -21.65 -11.99
C ASP A 3 1.91 -20.53 -11.41
N GLN A 4 2.43 -19.30 -11.39
CA GLN A 4 1.72 -18.11 -10.88
C GLN A 4 0.38 -17.88 -11.58
N ARG A 5 0.24 -18.27 -12.86
CA ARG A 5 -1.03 -18.18 -13.59
C ARG A 5 -2.05 -19.17 -13.04
N LEU A 6 -1.64 -20.41 -12.76
CA LEU A 6 -2.50 -21.42 -12.17
C LEU A 6 -2.91 -21.05 -10.74
N VAL A 7 -1.97 -20.57 -9.93
CA VAL A 7 -2.25 -20.05 -8.58
C VAL A 7 -3.27 -18.92 -8.65
N ARG A 8 -3.07 -17.94 -9.55
CA ARG A 8 -4.02 -16.84 -9.75
C ARG A 8 -5.42 -17.35 -10.14
N LEU A 9 -5.52 -18.30 -11.06
CA LEU A 9 -6.80 -18.88 -11.47
C LEU A 9 -7.50 -19.61 -10.33
N ALA A 10 -6.75 -20.39 -9.54
CA ALA A 10 -7.26 -21.11 -8.37
C ALA A 10 -7.80 -20.12 -7.31
N LEU A 11 -7.05 -19.06 -7.01
CA LEU A 11 -7.48 -18.00 -6.09
C LEU A 11 -8.77 -17.31 -6.56
N LEU A 12 -8.86 -16.96 -7.85
CA LEU A 12 -10.06 -16.36 -8.44
C LEU A 12 -11.27 -17.29 -8.39
N GLN A 13 -11.06 -18.60 -8.61
CA GLN A 13 -12.10 -19.61 -8.52
C GLN A 13 -12.60 -19.78 -7.08
N GLN A 14 -11.68 -19.88 -6.10
CA GLN A 14 -12.01 -19.99 -4.68
C GLN A 14 -12.80 -18.77 -4.19
N LEU A 15 -12.33 -17.56 -4.52
CA LEU A 15 -13.02 -16.31 -4.18
C LEU A 15 -14.45 -16.26 -4.70
N ARG A 16 -14.68 -16.78 -5.91
CA ARG A 16 -15.99 -16.84 -6.52
C ARG A 16 -16.88 -17.94 -5.92
N ALA A 17 -16.34 -19.13 -5.71
CA ALA A 17 -17.09 -20.30 -5.27
C ALA A 17 -17.51 -20.22 -3.80
N VAL A 18 -16.59 -19.81 -2.93
CA VAL A 18 -16.80 -19.80 -1.48
C VAL A 18 -17.45 -18.48 -1.03
N TYR A 19 -16.97 -17.35 -1.54
CA TYR A 19 -17.38 -16.03 -1.03
C TYR A 19 -18.25 -15.23 -2.01
N GLY A 20 -18.52 -15.74 -3.22
CA GLY A 20 -19.29 -15.02 -4.24
C GLY A 20 -18.59 -13.77 -4.80
N ILE A 21 -17.29 -13.62 -4.55
CA ILE A 21 -16.50 -12.45 -4.93
C ILE A 21 -15.94 -12.65 -6.34
N LYS A 22 -16.28 -11.73 -7.24
CA LYS A 22 -15.75 -11.69 -8.62
C LYS A 22 -14.78 -10.53 -8.75
N VAL A 23 -13.53 -10.84 -9.08
CA VAL A 23 -12.52 -9.85 -9.47
C VAL A 23 -12.58 -9.69 -10.98
N LYS A 24 -12.66 -8.45 -11.48
CA LYS A 24 -12.60 -8.21 -12.93
C LYS A 24 -11.18 -8.52 -13.40
N GLY A 25 -11.01 -9.55 -14.22
CA GLY A 25 -9.74 -9.79 -14.90
C GLY A 25 -9.39 -8.58 -15.74
N GLY A 26 -8.25 -7.94 -15.44
CA GLY A 26 -7.76 -6.81 -16.20
C GLY A 26 -7.66 -7.19 -17.68
N ARG A 27 -8.48 -6.56 -18.53
CA ARG A 27 -8.04 -6.30 -19.89
C ARG A 27 -6.80 -5.40 -19.78
N GLY A 28 -5.81 -5.64 -20.62
CA GLY A 28 -4.64 -4.78 -20.74
C GLY A 28 -5.05 -3.31 -20.81
N GLN A 29 -4.20 -2.47 -20.21
CA GLN A 29 -4.20 -1.02 -20.36
C GLN A 29 -4.51 -0.62 -21.81
N CYS A 30 -5.54 0.18 -22.02
CA CYS A 30 -5.44 1.50 -22.66
C CYS A 30 -6.80 2.21 -22.56
N ASP A 31 -6.77 3.54 -22.51
CA ASP A 31 -7.91 4.45 -22.60
C ASP A 31 -8.88 4.54 -21.40
N ARG A 32 -8.38 5.12 -20.31
CA ARG A 32 -9.18 6.12 -19.60
C ARG A 32 -8.54 7.49 -19.80
N ARG A 33 -8.98 8.16 -20.88
CA ARG A 33 -8.73 9.58 -21.15
C ARG A 33 -8.85 10.39 -19.85
N ARG A 34 -7.72 10.92 -19.37
CA ARG A 34 -7.70 12.02 -18.41
C ARG A 34 -7.09 13.22 -19.12
N HIS A 35 -7.67 14.38 -18.81
CA HIS A 35 -7.37 15.66 -19.41
C HIS A 35 -5.87 15.91 -19.51
N GLU A 36 -5.38 16.03 -20.74
CA GLU A 36 -4.18 16.80 -21.03
C GLU A 36 -4.51 18.27 -20.75
N THR A 37 -4.27 18.70 -19.52
CA THR A 37 -3.89 20.11 -19.31
C THR A 37 -2.41 20.21 -19.66
N ALA A 38 -2.17 20.66 -20.88
CA ALA A 38 -0.86 21.12 -21.34
C ALA A 38 -0.36 22.24 -20.40
N ALA A 39 0.62 21.89 -19.58
CA ALA A 39 1.54 22.85 -19.00
C ALA A 39 2.91 22.17 -18.97
N THR A 40 3.87 22.79 -19.62
CA THR A 40 5.28 22.40 -19.69
C THR A 40 5.90 22.50 -18.29
N GLU A 41 5.57 21.58 -17.38
CA GLU A 41 6.20 21.48 -16.07
C GLU A 41 7.32 20.44 -16.13
N ILE A 42 8.48 20.83 -15.58
CA ILE A 42 9.64 19.98 -15.36
C ILE A 42 9.16 18.65 -14.78
N ARG A 43 9.27 17.55 -15.54
CA ARG A 43 8.84 16.23 -15.08
C ARG A 43 9.73 15.84 -13.90
N GLY A 44 9.18 15.90 -12.69
CA GLY A 44 9.88 15.52 -11.47
C GLY A 44 10.39 14.08 -11.53
N LYS A 45 11.52 13.80 -10.87
CA LYS A 45 12.15 12.46 -10.88
C LYS A 45 11.45 11.46 -9.96
N ILE A 46 10.64 11.91 -9.00
CA ILE A 46 10.09 11.05 -7.94
C ILE A 46 8.56 11.06 -7.96
N PHE A 47 7.94 12.24 -7.85
CA PHE A 47 6.49 12.36 -7.71
C PHE A 47 5.82 12.37 -9.09
N GLY A 48 4.69 11.66 -9.23
CA GLY A 48 4.02 11.51 -10.54
C GLY A 48 4.64 10.46 -11.46
N VAL A 49 5.68 9.76 -11.02
CA VAL A 49 6.36 8.71 -11.79
C VAL A 49 5.81 7.33 -11.39
N PRO A 50 5.56 6.41 -12.33
CA PRO A 50 5.21 5.02 -12.01
C PRO A 50 6.26 4.39 -11.10
N PHE A 51 5.85 3.73 -10.00
CA PHE A 51 6.79 3.21 -9.01
C PHE A 51 7.81 2.23 -9.61
N ASN A 52 7.42 1.46 -10.63
CA ASN A 52 8.30 0.52 -11.34
C ASN A 52 9.46 1.20 -12.11
N SER A 53 9.36 2.51 -12.35
CA SER A 53 10.35 3.31 -13.10
C SER A 53 11.25 4.13 -12.16
N LEU A 54 10.99 4.10 -10.85
CA LEU A 54 11.80 4.79 -9.86
C LEU A 54 13.10 4.01 -9.55
N PRO A 55 14.12 4.67 -8.99
CA PRO A 55 15.24 3.99 -8.35
C PRO A 55 14.72 3.09 -7.21
N HIS A 56 15.24 1.87 -7.12
CA HIS A 56 14.88 0.90 -6.07
C HIS A 56 16.10 0.55 -5.22
N SER A 57 15.86 0.41 -3.92
CA SER A 57 16.79 -0.15 -2.94
C SER A 57 16.38 -1.58 -2.62
N VAL A 58 17.36 -2.47 -2.40
CA VAL A 58 17.10 -3.84 -1.92
C VAL A 58 16.92 -3.79 -0.41
N VAL A 59 15.73 -4.15 0.06
CA VAL A 59 15.41 -4.24 1.48
C VAL A 59 15.31 -5.73 1.86
N PRO A 60 16.06 -6.21 2.86
CA PRO A 60 15.95 -7.58 3.34
C PRO A 60 14.49 -7.94 3.66
N GLU A 61 14.06 -9.16 3.31
CA GLU A 61 12.68 -9.67 3.51
C GLU A 61 11.56 -9.02 2.66
N TYR A 62 11.81 -7.84 2.07
CA TYR A 62 10.82 -7.09 1.28
C TYR A 62 11.17 -6.96 -0.21
N GLY A 63 12.41 -7.22 -0.62
CA GLY A 63 12.80 -7.17 -2.03
C GLY A 63 13.13 -5.76 -2.52
N HIS A 64 12.75 -5.44 -3.76
CA HIS A 64 13.06 -4.15 -4.39
C HIS A 64 11.98 -3.12 -4.07
N ILE A 65 12.34 -2.09 -3.30
CA ILE A 65 11.42 -1.03 -2.85
C ILE A 65 11.91 0.33 -3.39
N PRO A 66 11.02 1.24 -3.86
CA PRO A 66 11.43 2.57 -4.31
C PRO A 66 12.27 3.29 -3.24
N SER A 67 13.46 3.77 -3.63
CA SER A 67 14.45 4.31 -2.68
C SER A 67 13.89 5.48 -1.86
N PHE A 68 13.09 6.35 -2.48
CA PHE A 68 12.37 7.42 -1.75
C PHE A 68 11.52 6.89 -0.60
N LEU A 69 10.82 5.77 -0.80
CA LEU A 69 9.96 5.18 0.22
C LEU A 69 10.81 4.64 1.38
N VAL A 70 11.95 4.03 1.07
CA VAL A 70 12.90 3.54 2.07
C VAL A 70 13.46 4.70 2.88
N ASP A 71 14.03 5.71 2.21
CA ASP A 71 14.67 6.85 2.86
C ASP A 71 13.68 7.65 3.74
N ALA A 72 12.45 7.84 3.26
CA ALA A 72 11.42 8.55 4.01
C ALA A 72 10.91 7.75 5.21
N CYS A 73 10.74 6.44 5.08
CA CYS A 73 10.36 5.58 6.20
C CYS A 73 11.47 5.54 7.26
N THR A 74 12.72 5.30 6.87
CA THR A 74 13.89 5.29 7.77
C THR A 74 14.07 6.63 8.48
N SER A 75 13.95 7.76 7.77
CA SER A 75 14.00 9.10 8.39
C SER A 75 12.94 9.30 9.49
N LEU A 76 11.77 8.67 9.35
CA LEU A 76 10.69 8.76 10.33
C LEU A 76 10.80 7.75 11.48
N GLU A 77 11.65 6.72 11.39
CA GLU A 77 11.80 5.69 12.44
C GLU A 77 12.20 6.29 13.79
N GLU A 78 13.15 7.24 13.78
CA GLU A 78 13.58 7.98 14.97
C GLU A 78 12.47 8.89 15.54
N HIS A 79 11.48 9.22 14.71
CA HIS A 79 10.42 10.19 15.00
C HIS A 79 9.04 9.54 15.24
N ILE A 80 8.95 8.21 15.32
CA ILE A 80 7.67 7.49 15.50
C ILE A 80 6.90 7.94 16.75
N HIS A 81 7.59 8.37 17.79
CA HIS A 81 7.00 8.84 19.04
C HIS A 81 6.29 10.21 18.92
N THR A 82 6.47 10.93 17.80
CA THR A 82 5.92 12.27 17.58
C THR A 82 4.39 12.27 17.61
N GLU A 83 3.81 13.05 18.52
CA GLU A 83 2.36 13.13 18.69
C GLU A 83 1.64 13.64 17.43
N GLY A 84 0.77 12.81 16.87
CA GLY A 84 0.00 13.11 15.67
C GLY A 84 0.80 12.98 14.37
N LEU A 85 1.85 12.15 14.33
CA LEU A 85 2.56 11.80 13.09
C LEU A 85 1.55 11.40 11.99
N PHE A 86 1.76 11.88 10.75
CA PHE A 86 0.81 11.80 9.61
C PHE A 86 -0.49 12.60 9.72
N ARG A 87 -0.99 12.88 10.93
CA ARG A 87 -2.22 13.68 11.17
C ARG A 87 -1.94 15.18 11.13
N LYS A 88 -0.95 15.65 11.91
CA LYS A 88 -0.55 17.05 11.94
C LYS A 88 0.18 17.39 10.64
N SER A 89 -0.32 18.40 9.92
CA SER A 89 0.27 18.83 8.65
C SER A 89 1.33 19.91 8.91
N GLY A 90 2.44 19.83 8.17
CA GLY A 90 3.46 20.87 8.14
C GLY A 90 3.04 22.09 7.31
N SER A 91 3.97 23.01 7.10
CA SER A 91 3.74 24.17 6.24
C SER A 91 3.64 23.73 4.79
N VAL A 92 2.53 24.08 4.11
CA VAL A 92 2.32 23.76 2.68
C VAL A 92 3.45 24.30 1.80
N ILE A 93 3.95 25.50 2.12
CA ILE A 93 5.05 26.13 1.38
C ILE A 93 6.33 25.31 1.55
N ARG A 94 6.66 24.92 2.79
CA ARG A 94 7.86 24.13 3.09
C ARG A 94 7.79 22.72 2.51
N LEU A 95 6.61 22.09 2.56
CA LEU A 95 6.36 20.79 1.95
C LEU A 95 6.57 20.84 0.42
N LYS A 96 6.04 21.86 -0.25
CA LYS A 96 6.24 22.08 -1.69
C LYS A 96 7.71 22.31 -2.04
N ALA A 97 8.41 23.10 -1.23
CA ALA A 97 9.85 23.32 -1.42
C ALA A 97 10.66 22.03 -1.25
N LEU A 98 10.37 21.23 -0.21
CA LEU A 98 11.01 19.95 0.03
C LEU A 98 10.73 18.95 -1.10
N LYS A 99 9.47 18.87 -1.56
CA LYS A 99 9.09 18.08 -2.73
C LYS A 99 9.93 18.44 -3.96
N SER A 100 10.01 19.74 -4.27
CA SER A 100 10.76 20.23 -5.43
C SER A 100 12.23 19.81 -5.36
N LYS A 101 12.89 20.02 -4.21
CA LYS A 101 14.28 19.60 -4.01
C LYS A 101 14.49 18.10 -4.28
N LEU A 102 13.60 17.27 -3.76
CA LEU A 102 13.65 15.82 -3.96
C LEU A 102 13.42 15.43 -5.42
N ASP A 103 12.47 16.07 -6.10
CA ASP A 103 12.22 15.86 -7.53
C ASP A 103 13.41 16.26 -8.42
N HIS A 104 14.28 17.17 -7.95
CA HIS A 104 15.53 17.51 -8.64
C HIS A 104 16.68 16.54 -8.30
N GLY A 105 16.53 15.72 -7.26
CA GLY A 105 17.51 14.73 -6.81
C GLY A 105 18.35 15.15 -5.61
N GLU A 106 17.94 16.17 -4.87
CA GLU A 106 18.64 16.58 -3.64
C GLU A 106 18.31 15.65 -2.46
N ALA A 107 19.34 15.09 -1.82
CA ALA A 107 19.20 14.27 -0.62
C ALA A 107 18.98 15.14 0.63
N CYS A 108 17.74 15.60 0.86
CA CYS A 108 17.42 16.56 1.92
C CYS A 108 16.48 16.01 3.02
N LEU A 109 16.07 14.74 2.94
CA LEU A 109 15.12 14.13 3.89
C LEU A 109 15.62 14.10 5.33
N SER A 110 16.91 13.83 5.56
CA SER A 110 17.50 13.74 6.91
C SER A 110 17.41 15.06 7.71
N SER A 111 17.39 16.19 7.01
CA SER A 111 17.27 17.54 7.61
C SER A 111 15.82 18.05 7.70
N ALA A 112 14.86 17.31 7.14
CA ALA A 112 13.48 17.74 7.05
C ALA A 112 12.72 17.48 8.35
N LEU A 113 11.68 18.29 8.60
CA LEU A 113 10.82 18.06 9.77
C LEU A 113 9.96 16.80 9.55
N PRO A 114 9.69 16.01 10.61
CA PRO A 114 8.92 14.77 10.49
C PRO A 114 7.53 14.97 9.87
N CYS A 115 6.88 16.11 10.15
CA CYS A 115 5.56 16.42 9.60
C CYS A 115 5.60 16.68 8.08
N ASP A 116 6.72 17.17 7.54
CA ASP A 116 6.88 17.38 6.11
C ASP A 116 7.21 16.06 5.41
N VAL A 117 8.12 15.24 5.94
CA VAL A 117 8.41 13.89 5.42
C VAL A 117 7.14 13.03 5.41
N ALA A 118 6.36 13.05 6.49
CA ALA A 118 5.06 12.40 6.58
C ALA A 118 4.06 12.95 5.55
N GLY A 119 4.11 14.24 5.27
CA GLY A 119 3.33 14.89 4.21
C GLY A 119 3.68 14.35 2.83
N LEU A 120 4.98 14.22 2.54
CA LEU A 120 5.47 13.72 1.26
C LEU A 120 5.15 12.25 1.03
N LEU A 121 5.22 11.39 2.06
CA LEU A 121 4.78 10.00 1.94
C LEU A 121 3.31 9.89 1.51
N LYS A 122 2.43 10.71 2.08
CA LYS A 122 1.02 10.76 1.65
C LYS A 122 0.91 11.23 0.19
N GLN A 123 1.65 12.27 -0.17
CA GLN A 123 1.63 12.85 -1.51
C GLN A 123 2.18 11.92 -2.58
N PHE A 124 3.23 11.15 -2.26
CA PHE A 124 3.83 10.15 -3.13
C PHE A 124 2.79 9.14 -3.64
N PHE A 125 2.06 8.47 -2.75
CA PHE A 125 1.03 7.52 -3.14
C PHE A 125 -0.14 8.17 -3.90
N ARG A 126 -0.52 9.38 -3.48
CA ARG A 126 -1.63 10.12 -4.10
C ARG A 126 -1.33 10.54 -5.53
N GLU A 127 -0.08 10.83 -5.83
CA GLU A 127 0.35 11.32 -7.15
C GLU A 127 0.84 10.21 -8.08
N LEU A 128 0.89 8.94 -7.67
CA LEU A 128 1.19 7.85 -8.59
C LEU A 128 0.24 7.88 -9.80
N PRO A 129 0.70 7.58 -11.03
CA PRO A 129 -0.17 7.58 -12.21
C PRO A 129 -1.36 6.61 -12.11
N GLU A 130 -1.15 5.49 -11.44
CA GLU A 130 -2.18 4.53 -11.07
C GLU A 130 -2.13 4.32 -9.54
N PRO A 131 -3.28 4.08 -8.87
CA PRO A 131 -3.29 3.82 -7.44
C PRO A 131 -2.45 2.58 -7.14
N VAL A 132 -1.65 2.63 -6.07
CA VAL A 132 -0.80 1.51 -5.67
C VAL A 132 -1.64 0.25 -5.41
N LEU A 133 -2.89 0.41 -4.94
CA LEU A 133 -3.84 -0.69 -4.95
C LEU A 133 -4.67 -0.68 -6.25
N PRO A 134 -4.59 -1.72 -7.08
CA PRO A 134 -5.33 -1.79 -8.33
C PRO A 134 -6.85 -1.63 -8.14
N ALA A 135 -7.47 -0.78 -8.97
CA ALA A 135 -8.88 -0.41 -8.88
C ALA A 135 -9.85 -1.59 -9.11
N ASP A 136 -9.39 -2.62 -9.84
CA ASP A 136 -10.12 -3.87 -10.08
C ASP A 136 -10.31 -4.72 -8.82
N LEU A 137 -9.47 -4.52 -7.80
CA LEU A 137 -9.59 -5.19 -6.51
C LEU A 137 -10.47 -4.44 -5.50
N HIS A 138 -10.73 -3.14 -5.71
CA HIS A 138 -11.44 -2.31 -4.71
C HIS A 138 -12.84 -2.87 -4.40
N GLU A 139 -13.61 -3.23 -5.44
CA GLU A 139 -14.95 -3.81 -5.28
C GLU A 139 -14.93 -5.20 -4.63
N ALA A 140 -13.92 -6.01 -4.96
CA ALA A 140 -13.77 -7.34 -4.39
C ALA A 140 -13.42 -7.27 -2.89
N LEU A 141 -12.51 -6.37 -2.53
CA LEU A 141 -12.15 -6.08 -1.16
C LEU A 141 -13.33 -5.53 -0.38
N PHE A 142 -14.15 -4.67 -0.99
CA PHE A 142 -15.38 -4.19 -0.36
C PHE A 142 -16.33 -5.33 0.00
N LYS A 143 -16.58 -6.26 -0.93
CA LYS A 143 -17.44 -7.43 -0.67
C LYS A 143 -16.88 -8.33 0.44
N ALA A 144 -15.55 -8.53 0.47
CA ALA A 144 -14.91 -9.30 1.54
C ALA A 144 -15.17 -8.71 2.94
N GLN A 145 -15.30 -7.39 3.06
CA GLN A 145 -15.58 -6.74 4.35
C GLN A 145 -17.01 -6.90 4.84
N GLN A 146 -17.94 -7.39 4.00
CA GLN A 146 -19.35 -7.66 4.35
C GLN A 146 -19.56 -9.10 4.84
N LEU A 147 -18.55 -9.95 4.76
CA LEU A 147 -18.60 -11.34 5.22
C LEU A 147 -18.52 -11.43 6.76
N GLY A 148 -18.76 -12.62 7.30
CA GLY A 148 -18.54 -12.92 8.71
C GLY A 148 -17.09 -12.69 9.13
N ALA A 149 -16.82 -12.54 10.44
CA ALA A 149 -15.50 -12.13 10.94
C ALA A 149 -14.34 -13.03 10.46
N GLU A 150 -14.54 -14.35 10.44
CA GLU A 150 -13.53 -15.32 10.00
C GLU A 150 -13.35 -15.30 8.47
N GLU A 151 -14.45 -15.43 7.73
CA GLU A 151 -14.49 -15.42 6.27
C GLU A 151 -13.90 -14.13 5.68
N LYS A 152 -14.15 -13.00 6.34
CA LYS A 152 -13.61 -11.69 5.98
C LYS A 152 -12.08 -11.68 5.96
N ASN A 153 -11.45 -12.25 6.98
CA ASN A 153 -9.99 -12.30 7.06
C ASN A 153 -9.41 -13.21 5.95
N GLN A 154 -10.02 -14.38 5.75
CA GLN A 154 -9.61 -15.33 4.72
C GLN A 154 -9.79 -14.76 3.31
N ALA A 155 -10.96 -14.19 3.00
CA ALA A 155 -11.22 -13.57 1.70
C ALA A 155 -10.27 -12.38 1.43
N THR A 156 -9.98 -11.57 2.44
CA THR A 156 -9.03 -10.45 2.28
C THR A 156 -7.61 -10.94 2.05
N LEU A 157 -7.21 -12.03 2.70
CA LEU A 157 -5.92 -12.68 2.47
C LEU A 157 -5.81 -13.22 1.04
N LEU A 158 -6.82 -13.93 0.54
CA LEU A 158 -6.83 -14.43 -0.84
C LEU A 158 -6.77 -13.28 -1.86
N LEU A 159 -7.44 -12.16 -1.58
CA LEU A 159 -7.39 -10.97 -2.42
C LEU A 159 -6.02 -10.28 -2.38
N SER A 160 -5.29 -10.31 -1.25
CA SER A 160 -3.93 -9.76 -1.20
C SER A 160 -2.96 -10.59 -2.04
N CYS A 161 -3.15 -11.91 -2.13
CA CYS A 161 -2.39 -12.79 -3.02
C CYS A 161 -2.64 -12.53 -4.53
N LEU A 162 -3.69 -11.78 -4.90
CA LEU A 162 -3.96 -11.40 -6.28
C LEU A 162 -3.25 -10.11 -6.73
N VAL A 163 -2.59 -9.41 -5.80
CA VAL A 163 -1.79 -8.22 -6.07
C VAL A 163 -0.47 -8.62 -6.72
N ALA A 164 -0.03 -7.87 -7.74
CA ALA A 164 1.23 -8.14 -8.41
C ALA A 164 2.41 -8.06 -7.44
N ASN A 165 3.40 -8.93 -7.60
CA ASN A 165 4.53 -9.06 -6.65
C ASN A 165 5.22 -7.71 -6.33
N PRO A 166 5.59 -6.86 -7.31
CA PRO A 166 6.24 -5.58 -6.99
C PRO A 166 5.35 -4.64 -6.14
N THR A 167 4.05 -4.65 -6.41
CA THR A 167 3.08 -3.88 -5.63
C THR A 167 2.89 -4.46 -4.23
N ALA A 168 2.85 -5.79 -4.13
CA ALA A 168 2.71 -6.49 -2.85
C ALA A 168 3.90 -6.21 -1.92
N ASP A 169 5.12 -6.20 -2.46
CA ASP A 169 6.35 -5.91 -1.72
C ASP A 169 6.37 -4.47 -1.18
N ILE A 170 6.04 -3.49 -2.03
CA ILE A 170 5.90 -2.08 -1.64
C ILE A 170 4.87 -1.90 -0.52
N LEU A 171 3.69 -2.52 -0.68
CA LEU A 171 2.63 -2.45 0.32
C LEU A 171 3.06 -3.13 1.62
N ARG A 172 3.69 -4.31 1.56
CA ARG A 172 4.19 -5.02 2.75
C ARG A 172 5.19 -4.18 3.53
N TYR A 173 6.17 -3.61 2.85
CA TYR A 173 7.17 -2.73 3.45
C TYR A 173 6.50 -1.54 4.14
N PHE A 174 5.66 -0.82 3.39
CA PHE A 174 5.01 0.38 3.90
C PHE A 174 4.03 0.11 5.05
N PHE A 175 3.24 -0.96 4.96
CA PHE A 175 2.33 -1.36 6.04
C PHE A 175 3.06 -1.83 7.29
N ASN A 176 4.23 -2.47 7.14
CA ASN A 176 5.07 -2.81 8.30
C ASN A 176 5.55 -1.55 9.03
N PHE A 177 6.00 -0.53 8.28
CA PHE A 177 6.33 0.76 8.88
C PHE A 177 5.14 1.38 9.62
N LEU A 178 3.94 1.41 9.01
CA LEU A 178 2.74 1.91 9.68
C LEU A 178 2.34 1.07 10.90
N LYS A 179 2.66 -0.23 10.91
CA LYS A 179 2.46 -1.09 12.07
C LYS A 179 3.30 -0.64 13.24
N ASN A 180 4.59 -0.38 13.01
CA ASN A 180 5.49 0.14 14.03
C ASN A 180 4.99 1.47 14.60
N VAL A 181 4.44 2.35 13.76
CA VAL A 181 3.80 3.59 14.21
C VAL A 181 2.60 3.31 15.13
N SER A 182 1.71 2.42 14.71
CA SER A 182 0.51 2.11 15.50
C SER A 182 0.79 1.43 16.83
N LEU A 183 1.87 0.65 16.94
CA LEU A 183 2.26 -0.02 18.18
C LEU A 183 2.69 0.98 19.26
N ARG A 184 3.09 2.20 18.85
CA ARG A 184 3.44 3.31 19.75
C ARG A 184 2.30 4.32 19.91
N ALA A 185 1.05 3.90 19.68
CA ALA A 185 -0.14 4.75 19.80
C ALA A 185 -0.32 5.38 21.19
N SER A 186 0.20 4.76 22.25
CA SER A 186 0.23 5.35 23.61
C SER A 186 1.00 6.67 23.65
N GLU A 187 2.06 6.80 22.86
CA GLU A 187 2.92 7.98 22.76
C GLU A 187 2.41 8.93 21.67
N ASN A 188 2.34 8.44 20.43
CA ASN A 188 2.08 9.28 19.27
C ASN A 188 0.59 9.55 18.99
N LYS A 189 -0.34 8.89 19.70
CA LYS A 189 -1.81 9.01 19.56
C LYS A 189 -2.35 8.59 18.18
N MET A 190 -1.59 7.79 17.43
CA MET A 190 -1.91 7.32 16.09
C MET A 190 -2.04 5.80 16.07
N ASP A 191 -3.23 5.29 16.41
CA ASP A 191 -3.56 3.88 16.24
C ASP A 191 -3.76 3.48 14.75
N SER A 192 -3.93 2.18 14.50
CA SER A 192 -4.13 1.65 13.15
C SER A 192 -5.41 2.20 12.49
N SER A 193 -6.44 2.52 13.28
CA SER A 193 -7.68 3.12 12.79
C SER A 193 -7.45 4.54 12.28
N ASN A 194 -6.73 5.36 13.02
CA ASN A 194 -6.36 6.73 12.67
C ASN A 194 -5.48 6.77 11.42
N LEU A 195 -4.47 5.90 11.36
CA LEU A 195 -3.58 5.79 10.19
C LEU A 195 -4.35 5.33 8.94
N ALA A 196 -5.28 4.38 9.07
CA ALA A 196 -6.14 3.94 7.98
C ALA A 196 -6.97 5.09 7.40
N VAL A 197 -7.53 5.96 8.25
CA VAL A 197 -8.30 7.13 7.77
C VAL A 197 -7.44 8.05 6.92
N ILE A 198 -6.18 8.25 7.31
CA ILE A 198 -5.27 9.19 6.66
C ILE A 198 -4.73 8.61 5.34
N PHE A 199 -4.28 7.37 5.34
CA PHE A 199 -3.59 6.81 4.17
C PHE A 199 -4.50 6.26 3.10
N ALA A 200 -5.66 5.73 3.48
CA ALA A 200 -6.52 5.09 2.52
C ALA A 200 -6.97 5.99 1.33
N PRO A 201 -7.32 7.29 1.49
CA PRO A 201 -7.61 8.15 0.33
C PRO A 201 -6.39 8.37 -0.58
N ASN A 202 -5.16 8.30 -0.03
CA ASN A 202 -3.92 8.47 -0.80
C ASN A 202 -3.55 7.18 -1.56
N LEU A 203 -3.66 6.01 -0.93
CA LEU A 203 -3.35 4.73 -1.58
C LEU A 203 -4.35 4.33 -2.66
N LEU A 204 -5.63 4.71 -2.48
CA LEU A 204 -6.68 4.39 -3.45
C LEU A 204 -6.99 5.51 -4.43
N GLN A 205 -6.40 6.68 -4.23
CA GLN A 205 -6.61 7.88 -5.05
C GLN A 205 -8.09 8.23 -5.23
N THR A 206 -8.90 7.99 -4.19
CA THR A 206 -10.30 8.40 -4.17
C THR A 206 -10.34 9.91 -3.98
N SER A 207 -10.67 10.67 -5.03
CA SER A 207 -10.67 12.13 -5.00
C SER A 207 -11.53 12.67 -3.84
N GLU A 208 -11.05 13.71 -3.16
CA GLU A 208 -11.84 14.50 -2.19
C GLU A 208 -12.82 15.48 -2.88
N GLY A 209 -13.14 15.26 -4.16
CA GLY A 209 -14.07 16.05 -4.94
C GLY A 209 -15.52 15.89 -4.46
N HIS A 210 -15.99 16.90 -3.73
CA HIS A 210 -17.35 17.45 -3.64
C HIS A 210 -18.53 16.64 -4.27
N GLU A 211 -18.83 15.45 -3.76
CA GLU A 211 -20.08 14.74 -4.08
C GLU A 211 -20.80 14.24 -2.81
N LYS A 212 -22.13 14.30 -2.85
CA LYS A 212 -23.09 14.37 -1.73
C LYS A 212 -22.91 13.33 -0.60
N MET A 213 -23.30 13.75 0.60
CA MET A 213 -22.88 13.34 1.96
C MET A 213 -23.37 11.96 2.49
N SER A 214 -23.54 10.93 1.66
CA SER A 214 -23.91 9.57 2.15
C SER A 214 -22.91 8.49 1.70
N ALA A 215 -22.51 8.50 0.42
CA ALA A 215 -21.54 7.54 -0.13
C ALA A 215 -20.10 7.73 0.42
N ASN A 216 -19.79 8.91 0.98
CA ASN A 216 -18.45 9.26 1.46
C ASN A 216 -18.14 8.66 2.84
N THR A 217 -19.15 8.53 3.72
CA THR A 217 -19.03 7.83 5.01
C THR A 217 -18.83 6.33 4.76
N GLU A 218 -19.54 5.78 3.79
CA GLU A 218 -19.38 4.39 3.39
C GLU A 218 -18.01 4.15 2.76
N LYS A 219 -17.58 4.93 1.76
CA LYS A 219 -16.21 4.84 1.20
C LYS A 219 -15.13 4.97 2.28
N LYS A 220 -15.27 5.89 3.24
CA LYS A 220 -14.35 6.03 4.38
C LYS A 220 -14.38 4.82 5.33
N LEU A 221 -15.53 4.23 5.61
CA LEU A 221 -15.64 3.00 6.41
C LEU A 221 -15.10 1.77 5.66
N ARG A 222 -15.32 1.71 4.34
CA ARG A 222 -14.91 0.64 3.42
C ARG A 222 -13.38 0.58 3.26
N LEU A 223 -12.74 1.74 3.16
CA LEU A 223 -11.28 1.89 3.14
C LEU A 223 -10.65 1.53 4.48
N LYS A 224 -11.26 1.96 5.59
CA LYS A 224 -10.81 1.62 6.94
C LYS A 224 -10.90 0.12 7.20
N ALA A 225 -11.95 -0.54 6.69
CA ALA A 225 -12.16 -1.97 6.85
C ALA A 225 -11.11 -2.76 6.05
N TYR A 226 -10.86 -2.38 4.80
CA TYR A 226 -9.77 -2.92 3.98
C TYR A 226 -8.41 -2.71 4.62
N PHE A 227 -8.08 -1.46 5.00
CA PHE A 227 -6.77 -1.13 5.56
C PHE A 227 -6.56 -1.83 6.90
N ARG A 228 -7.57 -1.90 7.77
CA ARG A 228 -7.51 -2.68 9.02
C ARG A 228 -7.32 -4.17 8.77
N CYS A 229 -7.98 -4.71 7.75
CA CYS A 229 -7.89 -6.13 7.41
C CYS A 229 -6.55 -6.47 6.75
N TRP A 230 -6.07 -5.67 5.79
CA TRP A 230 -4.73 -5.82 5.21
C TRP A 230 -3.63 -5.61 6.25
N PHE A 231 -3.79 -4.62 7.12
CA PHE A 231 -2.90 -4.39 8.25
C PHE A 231 -2.86 -5.59 9.20
N SER A 232 -4.01 -6.19 9.50
CA SER A 232 -4.10 -7.45 10.28
C SER A 232 -3.44 -8.63 9.54
N VAL A 233 -3.71 -8.78 8.24
CA VAL A 233 -3.18 -9.85 7.39
C VAL A 233 -1.65 -9.76 7.26
N VAL A 234 -1.09 -8.57 7.00
CA VAL A 234 0.36 -8.35 6.93
C VAL A 234 1.02 -8.44 8.31
N SER A 235 0.32 -8.02 9.37
CA SER A 235 0.84 -8.10 10.74
C SER A 235 0.87 -9.52 11.32
N VAL A 236 -0.07 -10.38 10.95
CA VAL A 236 -0.17 -11.79 11.40
C VAL A 236 0.59 -12.73 10.46
N HIS A 237 0.69 -12.40 9.18
CA HIS A 237 1.29 -13.25 8.16
C HIS A 237 2.49 -12.61 7.46
N GLY A 238 3.33 -11.86 8.18
CA GLY A 238 4.74 -11.72 7.78
C GLY A 238 5.38 -13.08 7.47
N HIS A 239 4.80 -14.15 8.02
CA HIS A 239 5.11 -15.53 7.70
C HIS A 239 4.46 -16.10 6.44
N LEU A 240 3.44 -15.57 5.74
CA LEU A 240 2.92 -16.29 4.55
C LEU A 240 3.88 -16.31 3.38
N ALA A 241 4.74 -15.31 3.25
CA ALA A 241 5.90 -15.39 2.36
C ALA A 241 6.86 -16.47 2.85
N SER A 242 7.15 -16.54 4.16
CA SER A 242 7.92 -17.63 4.77
C SER A 242 7.20 -18.98 4.79
N LEU A 243 5.88 -19.07 4.62
CA LEU A 243 5.08 -20.29 4.65
C LEU A 243 4.95 -20.84 3.24
N LEU A 244 4.84 -19.96 2.24
CA LEU A 244 5.04 -20.32 0.84
C LEU A 244 6.50 -20.70 0.56
N LEU A 245 7.48 -20.05 1.21
CA LEU A 245 8.90 -20.44 1.16
C LEU A 245 9.23 -21.67 2.04
N ALA A 246 8.58 -21.88 3.18
CA ALA A 246 8.78 -23.06 4.03
C ALA A 246 8.07 -24.30 3.49
N LEU A 247 6.96 -24.15 2.77
CA LEU A 247 6.38 -25.23 1.97
C LEU A 247 7.30 -25.61 0.78
N ASP A 248 8.18 -24.72 0.34
CA ASP A 248 9.24 -25.00 -0.65
C ASP A 248 10.42 -25.77 -0.02
N GLY A 249 10.61 -25.70 1.31
CA GLY A 249 11.70 -26.35 2.04
C GLY A 249 11.35 -27.68 2.74
N ALA A 250 10.07 -28.08 2.76
CA ALA A 250 9.61 -29.28 3.48
C ALA A 250 9.48 -30.54 2.59
N GLU A 251 9.68 -30.43 1.27
CA GLU A 251 9.58 -31.59 0.35
C GLU A 251 10.93 -32.23 -0.04
N ASP A 252 12.08 -31.72 0.44
CA ASP A 252 13.41 -32.26 0.06
C ASP A 252 13.98 -33.33 1.03
N HIS A 253 13.17 -33.86 1.95
CA HIS A 253 13.61 -34.89 2.92
C HIS A 253 12.71 -36.13 3.01
N SER A 254 12.01 -36.50 1.93
CA SER A 254 11.25 -37.77 1.88
C SER A 254 11.62 -38.70 0.73
N GLY A 255 12.77 -38.48 0.07
CA GLY A 255 13.19 -39.32 -1.05
C GLY A 255 14.70 -39.51 -1.15
N LYS A 256 15.28 -40.29 -0.23
CA LYS A 256 16.49 -41.13 -0.43
C LYS A 256 16.91 -41.75 0.90
N HIS A 257 16.56 -43.01 1.10
CA HIS A 257 17.41 -44.05 1.68
C HIS A 257 16.65 -45.38 1.56
N GLU A 258 16.69 -45.95 0.36
CA GLU A 258 16.97 -47.38 0.18
C GLU A 258 18.46 -47.49 -0.16
#